data_AF-A0A6G7YPV6-F1
#
_entry.id   AF-A0A6G7YPV6-F1
#
_cell.length_a   1.000
_cell.length_b   1.000
_cell.length_c   1.000
_cell.angle_alpha   90.00
_cell.angle_beta   90.00
_cell.angle_gamma   90.00
#
_symmetry.space_group_name_H-M   'P 1'
#
loop_
_entity.id
_entity.type
_entity.pdbx_description
1 polymer ?
#
loop_
_entity_poly.entity_id
_entity_poly.type
_entity_poly.pdbx_seq_one_letter_code
_entity_poly.pdbx_strand_id
1 'polypeptide(L)'
;MQALSIGRRRRRRNLQVWWLAALAVPAIAAMVLFSMGRPPICTCGEIDLWVSSTTSAKTSQMLSDWYSASHMVHGFLFYGLLWLVARRVPVQIRFVAASLVEAAWEIVENTPLIIDRYREATVALGYTGDSVLNSMSDIAMMGVGFLAARKLPLWAALLVVIALEVMPLIVIRDNLTLNVLMLLAPSDAIRAWQAGA
;
A
#
# COMPACT_ATOMS: atom_id res chain seq x y z
N MET A 1 -37.54 -23.29 11.83
CA MET A 1 -36.96 -22.04 12.38
C MET A 1 -35.57 -22.21 13.03
N GLN A 2 -35.25 -23.34 13.69
CA GLN A 2 -33.93 -23.57 14.33
C GLN A 2 -32.73 -23.65 13.36
N ALA A 3 -32.86 -24.31 12.20
CA ALA A 3 -31.75 -24.40 11.22
C ALA A 3 -31.36 -23.02 10.63
N LEU A 4 -32.34 -22.14 10.41
CA LEU A 4 -32.12 -20.75 9.97
C LEU A 4 -31.40 -19.91 11.05
N SER A 5 -31.67 -20.18 12.33
CA SER A 5 -31.01 -19.56 13.48
C SER A 5 -29.54 -19.98 13.60
N ILE A 6 -29.25 -21.28 13.44
CA ILE A 6 -27.89 -21.84 13.48
C ILE A 6 -27.04 -21.31 12.31
N GLY A 7 -27.60 -21.26 11.09
CA GLY A 7 -26.94 -20.69 9.92
C GLY A 7 -26.61 -19.20 10.08
N ARG A 8 -27.51 -18.41 10.68
CA ARG A 8 -27.28 -16.99 10.99
C ARG A 8 -26.19 -16.79 12.05
N ARG A 9 -26.17 -17.61 13.12
CA ARG A 9 -25.10 -17.56 14.15
C ARG A 9 -23.74 -17.92 13.56
N ARG A 10 -23.64 -18.98 12.75
CA ARG A 10 -22.38 -19.40 12.09
C ARG A 10 -21.85 -18.32 11.13
N ARG A 11 -22.74 -17.70 10.33
CA ARG A 11 -22.38 -16.60 9.43
C ARG A 11 -21.91 -15.35 10.19
N ARG A 12 -22.58 -14.97 11.29
CA ARG A 12 -22.16 -13.85 12.15
C ARG A 12 -20.79 -14.09 12.78
N ARG A 13 -20.55 -15.28 13.34
CA ARG A 13 -19.25 -15.65 13.94
C ARG A 13 -18.12 -15.60 12.91
N ASN A 14 -18.36 -16.11 11.70
CA ASN A 14 -17.36 -16.06 10.63
C ASN A 14 -17.04 -14.63 10.20
N LEU A 15 -18.04 -13.74 10.12
CA LEU A 15 -17.80 -12.32 9.83
C LEU A 15 -16.97 -11.64 10.92
N GLN A 16 -17.23 -11.91 12.20
CA GLN A 16 -16.46 -11.35 13.31
C GLN A 16 -14.98 -11.76 13.24
N VAL A 17 -14.69 -13.03 12.96
CA VAL A 17 -13.30 -13.52 12.82
C VAL A 17 -12.56 -12.77 11.71
N TRP A 18 -13.20 -12.56 10.57
CA TRP A 18 -12.55 -11.86 9.45
C TRP A 18 -12.38 -10.36 9.69
N TRP A 19 -13.30 -9.72 10.41
CA TRP A 19 -13.11 -8.32 10.85
C TRP A 19 -11.95 -8.19 11.83
N LEU A 20 -11.85 -9.10 12.80
CA LEU A 20 -10.72 -9.13 13.73
C LEU A 20 -9.41 -9.35 12.98
N ALA A 21 -9.37 -10.28 12.02
CA ALA A 21 -8.18 -10.51 11.20
C ALA A 21 -7.80 -9.27 10.36
N ALA A 22 -8.78 -8.61 9.74
CA ALA A 22 -8.55 -7.40 8.94
C ALA A 22 -7.98 -6.23 9.76
N LEU A 23 -8.31 -6.14 11.06
CA LEU A 23 -7.76 -5.14 11.97
C LEU A 23 -6.44 -5.59 12.61
N ALA A 24 -6.27 -6.88 12.86
CA ALA A 24 -5.08 -7.42 13.50
C ALA A 24 -3.84 -7.28 12.61
N VAL A 25 -3.97 -7.45 11.29
CA VAL A 25 -2.84 -7.34 10.35
C VAL A 25 -2.17 -5.95 10.41
N PRO A 26 -2.86 -4.83 10.15
CA PRO A 26 -2.25 -3.51 10.26
C PRO A 26 -1.77 -3.21 11.70
N ALA A 27 -2.51 -3.64 12.73
CA ALA A 27 -2.06 -3.44 14.12
C ALA A 27 -0.71 -4.12 14.41
N ILE A 28 -0.53 -5.36 13.94
CA ILE A 28 0.74 -6.09 14.07
C ILE A 28 1.84 -5.38 13.26
N ALA A 29 1.54 -4.94 12.03
CA ALA A 29 2.50 -4.21 11.22
C ALA A 29 2.96 -2.91 11.90
N ALA A 30 2.02 -2.13 12.46
CA ALA A 30 2.34 -0.94 13.23
C ALA A 30 3.26 -1.23 14.43
N MET A 31 2.98 -2.31 15.17
CA MET A 31 3.82 -2.72 16.29
C MET A 31 5.23 -3.10 15.84
N VAL A 32 5.35 -3.86 14.73
CA VAL A 32 6.64 -4.24 14.16
C VAL A 32 7.41 -3.01 13.69
N LEU A 33 6.81 -2.13 12.90
CA LEU A 33 7.43 -0.89 12.42
C LEU A 33 7.87 0.01 13.59
N PHE A 34 7.03 0.17 14.60
CA PHE A 34 7.38 0.91 15.82
C PHE A 34 8.59 0.27 16.53
N SER A 35 8.63 -1.06 16.65
CA SER A 35 9.78 -1.78 17.21
C SER A 35 11.05 -1.68 16.35
N MET A 36 10.92 -1.46 15.04
CA MET A 36 12.03 -1.18 14.13
C MET A 36 12.53 0.27 14.26
N GLY A 37 11.95 1.06 15.16
CA GLY A 37 12.33 2.45 15.42
C GLY A 37 11.68 3.46 14.48
N ARG A 38 10.65 3.08 13.73
CA ARG A 38 9.89 4.02 12.88
C ARG A 38 9.12 5.00 13.77
N PRO A 39 9.13 6.30 13.44
CA PRO A 39 8.44 7.28 14.27
C PRO A 39 6.91 7.08 14.15
N PRO A 40 6.13 7.18 15.25
CA PRO A 40 4.67 6.99 15.20
C PRO A 40 3.95 7.92 14.22
N ILE A 41 4.44 9.16 14.12
CA ILE A 41 3.97 10.23 13.23
C ILE A 41 5.21 10.95 12.67
N CYS A 42 5.03 11.94 11.79
CA CYS A 42 6.13 12.81 11.35
C CYS A 42 6.94 13.33 12.54
N THR A 43 8.28 13.27 12.44
CA THR A 43 9.19 13.85 13.45
C THR A 43 9.04 15.37 13.60
N CYS A 44 8.41 16.02 12.62
CA CYS A 44 8.01 17.42 12.65
C CYS A 44 6.84 17.73 13.60
N GLY A 45 6.14 16.71 14.12
CA GLY A 45 5.02 16.87 15.05
C GLY A 45 3.68 17.25 14.40
N GLU A 46 3.61 17.30 13.07
CA GLU A 46 2.41 17.63 12.31
C GLU A 46 1.84 16.38 11.60
N ILE A 47 0.55 16.44 11.27
CA ILE A 47 -0.14 15.44 10.45
C ILE A 47 -0.84 16.17 9.31
N ASP A 48 -0.33 15.97 8.10
CA ASP A 48 -0.95 16.48 6.88
C ASP A 48 -1.77 15.37 6.21
N LEU A 49 -2.86 15.77 5.56
CA LEU A 49 -3.66 14.84 4.75
C LEU A 49 -2.93 14.46 3.47
N TRP A 50 -2.19 15.40 2.87
CA TRP A 50 -1.58 15.25 1.55
C TRP A 50 -0.26 16.02 1.46
N VAL A 51 0.76 15.38 0.89
CA VAL A 51 2.05 16.02 0.54
C VAL A 51 2.31 15.84 -0.95
N SER A 52 2.43 16.96 -1.69
CA SER A 52 2.61 16.93 -3.15
C SER A 52 4.07 16.89 -3.60
N SER A 53 5.01 17.32 -2.76
CA SER A 53 6.44 17.34 -3.08
C SER A 53 7.05 15.98 -2.77
N THR A 54 7.86 15.43 -3.67
CA THR A 54 8.61 14.18 -3.47
C THR A 54 9.96 14.37 -2.77
N THR A 55 10.47 15.60 -2.75
CA THR A 55 11.75 15.97 -2.13
C THR A 55 11.57 16.52 -0.71
N SER A 56 10.36 16.48 -0.18
CA SER A 56 10.05 16.98 1.16
C SER A 56 10.39 15.91 2.21
N ALA A 57 10.92 16.32 3.35
CA ALA A 57 11.07 15.44 4.50
C ALA A 57 9.71 14.96 5.08
N LYS A 58 8.59 15.54 4.63
CA LYS A 58 7.23 15.11 4.97
C LYS A 58 6.71 13.96 4.08
N THR A 59 7.32 13.72 2.92
CA THR A 59 6.96 12.60 2.04
C THR A 59 7.21 11.29 2.77
N SER A 60 6.28 10.35 2.65
CA SER A 60 6.24 9.09 3.40
C SER A 60 6.13 9.26 4.92
N GLN A 61 5.82 10.46 5.41
CA GLN A 61 5.60 10.69 6.85
C GLN A 61 4.13 11.00 7.18
N MET A 62 3.33 11.34 6.17
CA MET A 62 1.98 11.87 6.30
C MET A 62 0.92 10.85 5.88
N LEU A 63 -0.36 11.23 5.96
CA LEU A 63 -1.45 10.30 5.62
C LEU A 63 -1.50 9.96 4.13
N SER A 64 -1.09 10.85 3.23
CA SER A 64 -0.94 10.46 1.83
C SER A 64 0.02 11.37 1.08
N ASP A 65 0.57 10.81 0.02
CA ASP A 65 1.35 11.49 -1.00
C ASP A 65 1.21 10.73 -2.33
N TRP A 66 2.03 11.07 -3.32
CA TRP A 66 1.97 10.44 -4.63
C TRP A 66 2.25 8.93 -4.62
N TYR A 67 2.96 8.40 -3.63
CA TYR A 67 3.22 6.96 -3.49
C TYR A 67 2.03 6.21 -2.90
N SER A 68 1.11 6.88 -2.19
CA SER A 68 -0.19 6.28 -1.81
C SER A 68 -1.00 5.80 -3.02
N ALA A 69 -0.78 6.37 -4.21
CA ALA A 69 -1.36 5.86 -5.45
C ALA A 69 -0.87 4.44 -5.78
N SER A 70 0.41 4.15 -5.55
CA SER A 70 1.03 2.83 -5.74
C SER A 70 0.39 1.77 -4.84
N HIS A 71 0.14 2.10 -3.58
CA HIS A 71 -0.54 1.18 -2.65
C HIS A 71 -2.00 0.94 -3.07
N MET A 72 -2.71 1.96 -3.56
CA MET A 72 -4.02 1.74 -4.16
C MET A 72 -3.94 0.81 -5.40
N VAL A 73 -2.91 0.94 -6.24
CA VAL A 73 -2.63 0.00 -7.35
C VAL A 73 -2.37 -1.42 -6.84
N HIS A 74 -1.59 -1.62 -5.76
CA HIS A 74 -1.44 -2.93 -5.11
C HIS A 74 -2.80 -3.55 -4.79
N GLY A 75 -3.74 -2.76 -4.25
CA GLY A 75 -5.10 -3.21 -3.98
C GLY A 75 -5.81 -3.81 -5.20
N PHE A 76 -5.72 -3.13 -6.34
CA PHE A 76 -6.27 -3.63 -7.61
C PHE A 76 -5.56 -4.89 -8.09
N LEU A 77 -4.22 -4.90 -8.06
CA LEU A 77 -3.40 -6.03 -8.51
C LEU A 77 -3.64 -7.27 -7.65
N PHE A 78 -3.64 -7.14 -6.33
CA PHE A 78 -3.88 -8.24 -5.40
C PHE A 78 -5.30 -8.79 -5.53
N TYR A 79 -6.31 -7.92 -5.68
CA TYR A 79 -7.67 -8.38 -5.96
C TYR A 79 -7.72 -9.19 -7.26
N GLY A 80 -7.16 -8.67 -8.35
CA GLY A 80 -7.13 -9.33 -9.65
C GLY A 80 -6.43 -10.68 -9.61
N LEU A 81 -5.25 -10.72 -9.00
CA LEU A 81 -4.46 -11.94 -8.82
C LEU A 81 -5.22 -12.98 -7.98
N LEU A 82 -5.71 -12.61 -6.80
CA LEU A 82 -6.45 -13.52 -5.92
C LEU A 82 -7.81 -13.91 -6.49
N TRP A 83 -8.41 -13.07 -7.33
CA TRP A 83 -9.56 -13.46 -8.13
C TRP A 83 -9.20 -14.51 -9.17
N LEU A 84 -8.04 -14.43 -9.82
CA LEU A 84 -7.59 -15.42 -10.81
C LEU A 84 -7.25 -16.77 -10.16
N VAL A 85 -6.41 -16.77 -9.11
CA VAL A 85 -5.84 -17.99 -8.54
C VAL A 85 -6.66 -18.58 -7.39
N ALA A 86 -7.42 -17.74 -6.67
CA ALA A 86 -8.16 -18.12 -5.46
C ALA A 86 -9.66 -17.77 -5.55
N ARG A 87 -10.25 -17.81 -6.76
CA ARG A 87 -11.65 -17.39 -7.02
C ARG A 87 -12.71 -18.03 -6.12
N ARG A 88 -12.48 -19.27 -5.68
CA ARG A 88 -13.39 -20.06 -4.83
C ARG A 88 -13.25 -19.72 -3.34
N VAL A 89 -12.20 -19.00 -2.96
CA VAL A 89 -11.95 -18.59 -1.59
C VAL A 89 -12.83 -17.37 -1.25
N PRO A 90 -13.45 -17.33 -0.05
CA PRO A 90 -14.26 -16.19 0.38
C PRO A 90 -13.45 -14.90 0.29
N VAL A 91 -14.10 -13.83 -0.20
CA VAL A 91 -13.44 -12.54 -0.45
C VAL A 91 -12.80 -11.94 0.79
N GLN A 92 -13.33 -12.24 1.98
CA GLN A 92 -12.78 -11.80 3.26
C GLN A 92 -11.40 -12.38 3.51
N ILE A 93 -11.18 -13.66 3.17
CA ILE A 93 -9.87 -14.31 3.30
C ILE A 93 -8.90 -13.73 2.27
N ARG A 94 -9.37 -13.49 1.04
CA ARG A 94 -8.57 -12.84 0.01
C ARG A 94 -8.15 -11.42 0.43
N PHE A 95 -9.04 -10.66 1.06
CA PHE A 95 -8.72 -9.35 1.60
C PHE A 95 -7.65 -9.44 2.69
N VAL A 96 -7.81 -10.33 3.67
CA VAL A 96 -6.79 -10.55 4.72
C VAL A 96 -5.46 -10.98 4.13
N ALA A 97 -5.46 -11.86 3.12
CA ALA A 97 -4.24 -12.27 2.43
C ALA A 97 -3.56 -11.09 1.70
N ALA A 98 -4.32 -10.25 1.01
CA ALA A 98 -3.82 -9.03 0.39
C ALA A 98 -3.23 -8.07 1.43
N SER A 99 -3.92 -7.84 2.55
CA SER A 99 -3.42 -7.04 3.67
C SER A 99 -2.14 -7.60 4.28
N LEU A 100 -1.99 -8.92 4.35
CA LEU A 100 -0.76 -9.56 4.85
C LEU A 100 0.43 -9.31 3.91
N VAL A 101 0.21 -9.39 2.59
CA VAL A 101 1.25 -9.11 1.59
C VAL A 101 1.66 -7.64 1.66
N GLU A 102 0.68 -6.72 1.74
CA GLU A 102 0.95 -5.30 1.87
C GLU A 102 1.68 -4.96 3.17
N ALA A 103 1.20 -5.46 4.30
CA ALA A 103 1.86 -5.27 5.58
C ALA A 103 3.29 -5.84 5.59
N ALA A 104 3.52 -6.97 4.93
CA ALA A 104 4.87 -7.51 4.77
C ALA A 104 5.74 -6.61 3.90
N TRP A 105 5.18 -6.02 2.84
CA TRP A 105 5.87 -5.03 2.01
C TRP A 105 6.26 -3.80 2.84
N GLU A 106 5.33 -3.17 3.56
CA GLU A 106 5.61 -2.03 4.46
C GLU A 106 6.76 -2.30 5.42
N ILE A 107 6.77 -3.49 6.04
CA ILE A 107 7.84 -3.90 6.96
C ILE A 107 9.17 -4.03 6.22
N VAL A 108 9.18 -4.67 5.04
CA VAL A 108 10.39 -4.89 4.23
C VAL A 108 10.93 -3.58 3.68
N GLU A 109 10.06 -2.71 3.17
CA GLU A 109 10.37 -1.38 2.66
C GLU A 109 11.08 -0.53 3.71
N ASN A 110 10.67 -0.64 4.97
CA ASN A 110 11.24 0.08 6.09
C ASN A 110 12.49 -0.56 6.73
N THR A 111 13.06 -1.59 6.09
CA THR A 111 14.36 -2.13 6.47
C THR A 111 15.52 -1.29 5.93
N PRO A 112 16.68 -1.25 6.61
CA PRO A 112 17.86 -0.54 6.09
C PRO A 112 18.23 -0.96 4.66
N LEU A 113 18.12 -2.26 4.35
CA LEU A 113 18.42 -2.80 3.03
C LEU A 113 17.61 -2.11 1.92
N ILE A 114 16.30 -1.97 2.10
CA ILE A 114 15.43 -1.38 1.06
C ILE A 114 15.50 0.14 1.08
N ILE A 115 15.56 0.78 2.26
CA ILE A 115 15.75 2.24 2.36
C ILE A 115 17.03 2.67 1.66
N ASP A 116 18.16 2.02 1.95
CA ASP A 116 19.44 2.34 1.33
C ASP A 116 19.38 2.08 -0.18
N ARG A 117 18.70 1.01 -0.59
CA ARG A 117 18.52 0.71 -2.00
C ARG A 117 17.68 1.76 -2.75
N TYR A 118 16.66 2.33 -2.13
CA TYR A 118 15.93 3.47 -2.70
C TYR A 118 16.81 4.71 -2.77
N ARG A 119 17.54 5.05 -1.71
CA ARG A 119 18.46 6.20 -1.71
C ARG A 119 19.54 6.10 -2.77
N GLU A 120 20.05 4.89 -3.00
CA GLU A 120 21.08 4.62 -4.00
C GLU A 120 20.52 4.60 -5.42
N ALA A 121 19.29 4.11 -5.62
CA ALA A 121 18.74 3.83 -6.95
C ALA A 121 17.87 4.96 -7.50
N THR A 122 17.11 5.65 -6.66
CA THR A 122 16.15 6.69 -7.06
C THR A 122 16.61 8.08 -6.63
N VAL A 123 15.86 9.11 -7.00
CA VAL A 123 16.11 10.51 -6.60
C VAL A 123 15.53 10.81 -5.20
N ALA A 124 15.30 9.78 -4.39
CA ALA A 124 14.78 9.87 -3.03
C ALA A 124 15.83 10.41 -2.03
N LEU A 125 16.38 11.58 -2.33
CA LEU A 125 17.32 12.31 -1.49
C LEU A 125 16.64 12.67 -0.18
N GLY A 126 17.00 11.96 0.88
CA GLY A 126 16.44 12.18 2.22
C GLY A 126 15.30 11.23 2.61
N TYR A 127 14.98 10.22 1.79
CA TYR A 127 14.10 9.15 2.23
C TYR A 127 14.75 8.36 3.36
N THR A 128 14.09 8.34 4.51
CA THR A 128 14.57 7.67 5.72
C THR A 128 13.72 6.48 6.11
N GLY A 129 12.83 6.03 5.23
CA GLY A 129 11.71 5.16 5.60
C GLY A 129 10.51 5.96 6.08
N ASP A 130 9.40 5.27 6.21
CA ASP A 130 8.09 5.81 6.49
C ASP A 130 7.85 6.01 7.99
N SER A 131 6.91 6.88 8.31
CA SER A 131 6.32 6.90 9.65
C SER A 131 5.33 5.74 9.80
N VAL A 132 5.08 5.30 11.04
CA VAL A 132 4.06 4.27 11.30
C VAL A 132 2.69 4.73 10.80
N LEU A 133 2.37 6.02 10.94
CA LEU A 133 1.13 6.61 10.42
C LEU A 133 1.01 6.43 8.90
N ASN A 134 2.09 6.72 8.17
CA ASN A 134 2.12 6.62 6.71
C ASN A 134 1.90 5.17 6.27
N SER A 135 2.70 4.22 6.77
CA SER A 135 2.52 2.80 6.45
C SER A 135 1.13 2.27 6.78
N MET A 136 0.50 2.74 7.87
CA MET A 136 -0.89 2.35 8.17
C MET A 136 -1.88 2.93 7.17
N SER A 137 -1.63 4.15 6.69
CA SER A 137 -2.43 4.76 5.64
C SER A 137 -2.25 4.04 4.31
N ASP A 138 -1.03 3.62 3.99
CA ASP A 138 -0.73 2.90 2.74
C ASP A 138 -1.37 1.50 2.72
N ILE A 139 -1.34 0.76 3.83
CA ILE A 139 -2.15 -0.47 3.98
C ILE A 139 -3.65 -0.17 3.80
N ALA A 140 -4.15 0.96 4.30
CA ALA A 140 -5.53 1.36 4.11
C ALA A 140 -5.84 1.72 2.64
N MET A 141 -4.93 2.39 1.94
CA MET A 141 -5.04 2.72 0.51
C MET A 141 -5.07 1.45 -0.36
N MET A 142 -4.23 0.46 -0.07
CA MET A 142 -4.34 -0.88 -0.66
C MET A 142 -5.72 -1.48 -0.40
N GLY A 143 -6.23 -1.36 0.83
CA GLY A 143 -7.57 -1.80 1.17
C GLY A 143 -8.66 -1.13 0.33
N VAL A 144 -8.58 0.19 0.14
CA VAL A 144 -9.48 0.97 -0.74
C VAL A 144 -9.41 0.46 -2.17
N GLY A 145 -8.21 0.29 -2.73
CA GLY A 145 -7.99 -0.26 -4.06
C GLY A 145 -8.61 -1.64 -4.25
N PHE A 146 -8.41 -2.54 -3.29
CA PHE A 146 -8.98 -3.89 -3.32
C PHE A 146 -10.52 -3.87 -3.31
N LEU A 147 -11.12 -3.04 -2.47
CA LEU A 147 -12.58 -2.91 -2.39
C LEU A 147 -13.16 -2.25 -3.64
N ALA A 148 -12.46 -1.29 -4.24
CA ALA A 148 -12.84 -0.68 -5.50
C ALA A 148 -12.77 -1.69 -6.66
N ALA A 149 -11.67 -2.44 -6.78
CA ALA A 149 -11.48 -3.49 -7.78
C ALA A 149 -12.58 -4.56 -7.74
N ARG A 150 -13.07 -4.88 -6.54
CA ARG A 150 -14.20 -5.80 -6.36
C ARG A 150 -15.52 -5.29 -6.95
N LYS A 151 -15.70 -3.98 -7.00
CA LYS A 151 -16.98 -3.32 -7.33
C LYS A 151 -17.03 -2.84 -8.78
N LEU A 152 -15.89 -2.43 -9.32
CA LEU A 152 -15.79 -1.87 -10.65
C LEU A 152 -15.85 -2.97 -11.72
N PRO A 153 -16.48 -2.70 -12.89
CA PRO A 153 -16.29 -3.55 -14.07
C PRO A 153 -14.83 -3.46 -14.53
N LEU A 154 -14.35 -4.51 -15.22
CA LEU A 154 -12.94 -4.64 -15.60
C LEU A 154 -12.39 -3.40 -16.33
N TRP A 155 -13.13 -2.85 -17.29
CA TRP A 155 -12.69 -1.67 -18.04
C TRP A 155 -12.47 -0.45 -17.13
N ALA A 156 -13.34 -0.24 -16.13
CA ALA A 156 -13.22 0.88 -15.21
C ALA A 156 -12.05 0.67 -14.24
N ALA A 157 -11.84 -0.56 -13.76
CA ALA A 157 -10.68 -0.90 -12.95
C ALA A 157 -9.36 -0.65 -13.72
N LEU A 158 -9.30 -1.05 -14.99
CA LEU A 158 -8.14 -0.79 -15.85
C LEU A 158 -7.90 0.71 -16.05
N LEU A 159 -8.94 1.50 -16.32
CA LEU A 159 -8.81 2.96 -16.44
C LEU A 159 -8.31 3.61 -15.15
N VAL A 160 -8.79 3.15 -13.99
CA VAL A 160 -8.33 3.67 -12.69
C VAL A 160 -6.85 3.34 -12.47
N VAL A 161 -6.42 2.09 -12.70
CA VAL A 161 -5.01 1.70 -12.57
C VAL A 161 -4.13 2.50 -13.53
N ILE A 162 -4.56 2.68 -14.79
CA ILE A 162 -3.83 3.51 -15.76
C ILE A 162 -3.73 4.96 -15.26
N ALA A 163 -4.80 5.53 -14.72
CA ALA A 163 -4.76 6.89 -14.18
C ALA A 163 -3.82 7.00 -12.97
N LEU A 164 -3.82 6.00 -12.08
CA LEU A 164 -2.94 5.96 -10.90
C LEU A 164 -1.47 5.74 -11.26
N GLU A 165 -1.16 5.12 -12.41
CA GLU A 165 0.22 4.99 -12.89
C GLU A 165 0.68 6.19 -13.72
N VAL A 166 -0.20 6.75 -14.55
CA VAL A 166 0.14 7.82 -15.50
C VAL A 166 0.19 9.18 -14.80
N MET A 167 -0.71 9.47 -13.85
CA MET A 167 -0.70 10.78 -13.18
C MET A 167 0.59 11.03 -12.38
N PRO A 168 1.05 10.12 -11.48
CA PRO A 168 2.32 10.30 -10.81
C PRO A 168 3.50 10.35 -11.80
N LEU A 169 3.48 9.50 -12.84
CA LEU A 169 4.53 9.50 -13.87
C LEU A 169 4.66 10.85 -14.58
N ILE A 170 3.57 11.60 -14.76
CA ILE A 170 3.62 12.93 -15.34
C ILE A 170 4.02 13.98 -14.30
N VAL A 171 3.42 13.92 -13.11
CA VAL A 171 3.54 14.99 -12.10
C VAL A 171 4.87 14.93 -11.36
N ILE A 172 5.29 13.75 -10.93
CA ILE A 172 6.49 13.54 -10.13
C ILE A 172 7.57 12.73 -10.86
N ARG A 173 7.33 12.40 -12.13
CA ARG A 173 8.23 11.59 -12.97
C ARG A 173 8.56 10.21 -12.41
N ASP A 174 7.74 9.72 -11.49
CA ASP A 174 7.86 8.40 -10.88
C ASP A 174 6.47 7.79 -10.69
N ASN A 175 6.39 6.47 -10.59
CA ASN A 175 5.17 5.71 -10.30
C ASN A 175 5.54 4.31 -9.80
N LEU A 176 4.57 3.43 -9.51
CA LEU A 176 4.87 2.08 -9.05
C LEU A 176 5.76 1.32 -10.05
N THR A 177 5.44 1.41 -11.35
CA THR A 177 6.20 0.70 -12.39
C THR A 177 7.68 1.09 -12.41
N LEU A 178 7.98 2.40 -12.42
CA LEU A 178 9.36 2.89 -12.40
C LEU A 178 10.04 2.61 -11.07
N ASN A 179 9.32 2.74 -9.96
CA ASN A 179 9.83 2.45 -8.63
C ASN A 179 10.29 0.98 -8.52
N VAL A 180 9.46 0.01 -8.92
CA VAL A 180 9.81 -1.43 -8.96
C VAL A 180 10.98 -1.69 -9.91
N LEU A 181 10.97 -1.09 -11.09
CA LEU A 181 12.06 -1.24 -12.06
C LEU A 181 13.38 -0.75 -11.49
N MET A 182 13.41 0.44 -10.90
CA MET A 182 14.60 1.03 -10.30
C MET A 182 15.07 0.27 -9.05
N LEU A 183 14.14 -0.29 -8.28
CA LEU A 183 14.46 -1.14 -7.13
C LEU A 183 15.13 -2.45 -7.56
N LEU A 184 14.71 -3.07 -8.66
CA LEU A 184 15.25 -4.35 -9.11
C LEU A 184 16.46 -4.21 -10.04
N ALA A 185 16.39 -3.27 -10.99
CA ALA A 185 17.37 -3.06 -12.05
C ALA A 185 17.54 -1.54 -12.32
N PRO A 186 18.40 -0.85 -11.55
CA PRO A 186 18.59 0.60 -11.66
C PRO A 186 19.05 1.00 -13.05
N SER A 187 18.58 2.16 -13.52
CA SER A 187 18.96 2.73 -14.80
C SER A 187 19.29 4.20 -14.64
N ASP A 188 20.48 4.61 -15.06
CA ASP A 188 20.91 6.01 -15.01
C ASP A 188 20.01 6.90 -15.88
N ALA A 189 19.50 6.38 -16.99
CA ALA A 189 18.56 7.11 -17.85
C ALA A 189 17.24 7.42 -17.14
N ILE A 190 16.69 6.46 -16.39
CA ILE A 190 15.46 6.66 -15.61
C ILE A 190 15.73 7.59 -14.43
N ARG A 191 16.86 7.43 -13.74
CA ARG A 191 17.27 8.34 -12.66
C ARG A 191 17.40 9.78 -13.15
N ALA A 192 18.02 9.99 -14.31
CA ALA A 192 18.15 11.32 -14.92
C ALA A 192 16.77 11.90 -15.32
N TRP A 193 15.85 11.07 -15.80
CA TRP A 193 14.47 11.47 -16.07
C TRP A 193 13.75 11.93 -14.80
N GLN A 194 13.80 11.11 -13.74
CA GLN A 194 13.22 11.37 -12.42
C GLN A 194 13.80 12.64 -11.79
N ALA A 195 15.09 12.93 -12.00
CA ALA A 195 15.77 14.10 -11.41
C ALA A 195 15.30 15.45 -11.99
N GLY A 196 14.54 15.44 -13.08
CA GLY A 196 13.92 16.66 -13.60
C GLY A 196 12.50 16.92 -13.09
N ALA A 197 12.02 16.16 -12.11
CA ALA A 197 10.76 16.41 -11.39
C ALA A 197 10.84 17.66 -10.51
#